data_AF-A0A4Q3ESE2-F1
#
_entry.id   AF-A0A4Q3ESE2-F1
#
_cell.length_a   1.000
_cell.length_b   1.000
_cell.length_c   1.000
_cell.angle_alpha   90.00
_cell.angle_beta   90.00
_cell.angle_gamma   90.00
#
_symmetry.space_group_name_H-M   'P 1'
#
loop_
_entity.id
_entity.type
_entity.pdbx_description
1 polymer ?
#
loop_
_entity_poly.entity_id
_entity_poly.type
_entity_poly.pdbx_seq_one_letter_code
_entity_poly.pdbx_strand_id
1 'polypeptide(L)'
;MVGVGLLTWFALQSYLLYDFGFSWKIATTDAGVTSILLAGACFLISNNLKYYQPEKGRSLFILVLCLVLNLFWLAAIRWLLPQLITDPAYIVFLMQSLAIRFCISFLIIGCMAMLSALRYMQKDQKAYEARKLAAENLARDAELYKLRQQLQPHFLFNSLNSISALIGFKPSEARKMIHQLSDFLRGTLKEEQQWVILLHELQHLQLYLDIEKVRFGHRLSTVLRHNDAADQMLIPPMLLQPLVE
;
A
#
# COMPACT_ATOMS: atom_id res chain seq x y z
N MET A 1 -22.46 -15.01 -2.71
CA MET A 1 -23.41 -14.33 -1.79
C MET A 1 -24.66 -13.83 -2.51
N VAL A 2 -24.55 -13.07 -3.61
CA VAL A 2 -25.73 -12.51 -4.32
C VAL A 2 -26.70 -13.59 -4.81
N GLY A 3 -26.19 -14.67 -5.41
CA GLY A 3 -27.04 -15.77 -5.90
C GLY A 3 -27.82 -16.49 -4.79
N VAL A 4 -27.22 -16.68 -3.61
CA VAL A 4 -27.90 -17.35 -2.48
C VAL A 4 -29.03 -16.50 -1.92
N GLY A 5 -28.80 -15.19 -1.74
CA GLY A 5 -29.83 -14.26 -1.24
C GLY A 5 -31.02 -14.09 -2.18
N LEU A 6 -30.79 -14.11 -3.50
CA LEU A 6 -31.85 -14.04 -4.50
C LEU A 6 -32.67 -15.33 -4.56
N LEU A 7 -32.04 -16.49 -4.40
CA LEU A 7 -32.74 -17.77 -4.36
C LEU A 7 -33.62 -17.90 -3.10
N THR A 8 -33.12 -17.43 -1.95
CA THR A 8 -33.94 -17.40 -0.73
C THR A 8 -35.10 -16.43 -0.85
N TRP A 9 -34.89 -15.27 -1.48
CA TRP A 9 -35.96 -14.30 -1.74
C TRP A 9 -37.02 -14.87 -2.71
N PHE A 10 -36.59 -15.52 -3.79
CA PHE A 10 -37.48 -16.19 -4.74
C PHE A 10 -38.37 -17.24 -4.06
N ALA A 11 -37.77 -18.11 -3.24
CA ALA A 11 -38.49 -19.15 -2.52
C ALA A 11 -39.50 -18.57 -1.52
N LEU A 12 -39.08 -17.56 -0.75
CA LEU A 12 -39.94 -16.88 0.23
C LEU A 12 -41.12 -16.18 -0.46
N GLN A 13 -40.87 -15.44 -1.53
CA GLN A 13 -41.92 -14.71 -2.26
C GLN A 13 -42.91 -15.67 -2.93
N SER A 14 -42.42 -16.79 -3.49
CA SER A 14 -43.29 -17.83 -4.06
C SER A 14 -44.18 -18.47 -2.99
N TYR A 15 -43.63 -18.78 -1.81
CA TYR A 15 -44.38 -19.36 -0.71
C TYR A 15 -45.45 -18.40 -0.17
N LEU A 16 -45.09 -17.12 0.03
CA LEU A 16 -46.04 -16.10 0.52
C LEU A 16 -47.22 -15.94 -0.43
N LEU A 17 -46.99 -15.87 -1.74
CA LEU A 17 -48.07 -15.73 -2.72
C LEU A 17 -48.99 -16.95 -2.76
N TYR A 18 -48.44 -18.15 -2.55
CA TYR A 18 -49.23 -19.36 -2.41
C TYR A 18 -50.10 -19.34 -1.14
N ASP A 19 -49.55 -18.89 -0.01
CA ASP A 19 -50.29 -18.73 1.26
C ASP A 19 -51.43 -17.69 1.16
N PHE A 20 -51.24 -16.64 0.35
CA PHE A 20 -52.29 -15.67 0.00
C PHE A 20 -53.38 -16.22 -0.95
N GLY A 21 -53.31 -17.49 -1.34
CA GLY A 21 -54.34 -18.18 -2.11
C GLY A 21 -54.14 -18.15 -3.62
N PHE A 22 -52.98 -17.70 -4.13
CA PHE A 22 -52.67 -17.74 -5.55
C PHE A 22 -52.08 -19.10 -5.98
N SER A 23 -52.31 -19.47 -7.23
CA SER A 23 -51.80 -20.73 -7.77
C SER A 23 -50.27 -20.73 -7.84
N TRP A 24 -49.64 -21.91 -7.73
CA TRP A 24 -48.18 -22.04 -7.86
C TRP A 24 -47.60 -21.45 -9.15
N LYS A 25 -48.38 -21.44 -10.24
CA LYS A 25 -47.97 -20.84 -11.51
C LYS A 25 -47.85 -19.31 -11.41
N ILE A 26 -48.83 -18.66 -10.77
CA ILE A 26 -48.82 -17.21 -10.53
C ILE A 26 -47.69 -16.84 -9.56
N ALA A 27 -47.58 -17.58 -8.46
CA ALA A 27 -46.58 -17.33 -7.42
C ALA A 27 -45.13 -17.41 -7.95
N THR A 28 -44.80 -18.46 -8.71
CA THR A 28 -43.46 -18.64 -9.28
C THR A 28 -43.15 -17.67 -10.42
N THR A 29 -44.16 -17.29 -11.22
CA THR A 29 -44.00 -16.29 -12.28
C THR A 29 -43.70 -14.90 -11.70
N ASP A 30 -44.47 -14.47 -10.68
CA ASP A 30 -44.24 -13.22 -9.97
C ASP A 30 -42.84 -13.19 -9.34
N ALA A 31 -42.51 -14.20 -8.53
CA ALA A 31 -41.23 -14.29 -7.84
C ALA A 31 -40.04 -14.36 -8.82
N GLY A 32 -40.21 -15.02 -9.97
CA GLY A 32 -39.18 -15.12 -11.00
C GLY A 32 -38.87 -13.77 -11.62
N VAL A 33 -39.90 -13.05 -12.07
CA VAL A 33 -39.77 -11.72 -12.67
C VAL A 33 -39.17 -10.74 -11.67
N THR A 34 -39.67 -10.69 -10.44
CA THR A 34 -39.15 -9.77 -9.42
C THR A 34 -37.69 -10.04 -9.09
N SER A 35 -37.32 -11.31 -8.94
CA SER A 35 -35.96 -11.72 -8.57
C SER A 35 -34.96 -11.44 -9.70
N ILE A 36 -35.33 -11.68 -10.96
CA ILE A 36 -34.47 -11.39 -12.12
C ILE A 36 -34.21 -9.88 -12.24
N LEU A 37 -35.26 -9.06 -12.15
CA LEU A 37 -35.12 -7.60 -12.20
C LEU A 37 -34.29 -7.07 -11.02
N LEU A 38 -34.49 -7.64 -9.82
CA LEU A 38 -33.75 -7.24 -8.63
C LEU A 38 -32.26 -7.62 -8.74
N ALA A 39 -31.98 -8.80 -9.30
CA ALA A 39 -30.62 -9.24 -9.60
C ALA A 39 -29.92 -8.27 -10.56
N GLY A 40 -30.61 -7.84 -11.62
CA GLY A 40 -30.12 -6.85 -12.58
C GLY A 40 -29.78 -5.51 -11.90
N ALA A 41 -30.68 -4.99 -11.06
CA ALA A 41 -30.45 -3.76 -10.31
C ALA A 41 -29.24 -3.86 -9.36
N CYS A 42 -29.12 -4.98 -8.63
CA CYS A 42 -27.98 -5.23 -7.74
C CYS A 42 -26.66 -5.35 -8.51
N PHE A 43 -26.69 -6.00 -9.68
CA PHE A 43 -25.51 -6.12 -10.54
C PHE A 43 -25.06 -4.76 -11.08
N LEU A 44 -26.00 -3.92 -11.55
CA LEU A 44 -25.69 -2.57 -12.04
C LEU A 44 -25.04 -1.71 -10.97
N ILE A 45 -25.53 -1.75 -9.73
CA ILE A 45 -24.94 -1.01 -8.61
C ILE A 45 -23.54 -1.52 -8.28
N SER A 46 -23.38 -2.84 -8.16
CA SER A 46 -22.07 -3.41 -7.85
C SER A 46 -21.04 -3.11 -8.94
N ASN A 47 -21.47 -3.13 -10.20
CA ASN A 47 -20.62 -2.76 -11.33
C ASN A 47 -20.32 -1.26 -11.37
N ASN A 48 -21.31 -0.40 -11.12
CA ASN A 48 -21.10 1.05 -11.11
C ASN A 48 -20.13 1.48 -10.00
N LEU A 49 -20.27 0.91 -8.79
CA LEU A 49 -19.37 1.13 -7.66
C LEU A 49 -17.94 0.64 -7.91
N LYS A 50 -17.74 -0.28 -8.86
CA LYS A 50 -16.39 -0.69 -9.29
C LYS A 50 -15.65 0.43 -10.02
N TYR A 51 -16.38 1.29 -10.73
CA TYR A 51 -15.83 2.39 -11.54
C TYR A 51 -15.98 3.76 -10.88
N TYR A 52 -16.99 3.94 -10.02
CA TYR A 52 -17.27 5.21 -9.36
C TYR A 52 -16.97 5.12 -7.86
N GLN A 53 -15.85 5.73 -7.46
CA GLN A 53 -15.38 5.72 -6.08
C GLN A 53 -16.22 6.69 -5.21
N PRO A 54 -16.73 6.26 -4.05
CA PRO A 54 -17.36 7.15 -3.09
C PRO A 54 -16.29 7.99 -2.37
N GLU A 55 -15.93 9.14 -2.93
CA GLU A 55 -15.29 10.19 -2.15
C GLU A 55 -16.29 10.76 -1.13
N LYS A 56 -15.79 11.38 -0.05
CA LYS A 56 -16.58 11.89 1.09
C LYS A 56 -17.73 12.86 0.73
N GLY A 57 -17.85 13.33 -0.52
CA GLY A 57 -18.97 14.14 -1.02
C GLY A 57 -19.94 13.44 -1.98
N ARG A 58 -19.71 12.17 -2.34
CA ARG A 58 -20.46 11.46 -3.40
C ARG A 58 -21.39 10.35 -2.90
N SER A 59 -21.53 10.16 -1.58
CA SER A 59 -22.52 9.23 -1.01
C SER A 59 -23.96 9.58 -1.41
N LEU A 60 -24.25 10.87 -1.62
CA LEU A 60 -25.53 11.33 -2.15
C LEU A 60 -25.81 10.73 -3.53
N PHE A 61 -24.80 10.61 -4.39
CA PHE A 61 -24.94 10.01 -5.72
C PHE A 61 -25.34 8.53 -5.64
N ILE A 62 -24.75 7.76 -4.71
CA ILE A 62 -25.11 6.35 -4.52
C ILE A 62 -26.55 6.22 -4.04
N LEU A 63 -26.98 7.07 -3.11
CA LEU A 63 -28.38 7.10 -2.65
C LEU A 63 -29.34 7.42 -3.79
N VAL A 64 -29.02 8.42 -4.61
CA VAL A 64 -29.80 8.78 -5.79
C VAL A 64 -29.85 7.61 -6.78
N LEU A 65 -28.72 6.93 -7.04
CA LEU A 65 -28.66 5.79 -7.94
C LEU A 65 -29.53 4.63 -7.43
N CYS A 66 -29.49 4.33 -6.13
CA CYS A 66 -30.36 3.33 -5.51
C CYS A 66 -31.85 3.68 -5.67
N LEU A 67 -32.21 4.96 -5.47
CA LEU A 67 -33.59 5.43 -5.66
C LEU A 67 -34.03 5.29 -7.12
N VAL A 68 -33.22 5.74 -8.07
CA VAL A 68 -33.52 5.65 -9.50
C VAL A 68 -33.71 4.20 -9.95
N LEU A 69 -32.81 3.30 -9.53
CA LEU A 69 -32.91 1.89 -9.87
C LEU A 69 -34.11 1.21 -9.22
N ASN A 70 -34.47 1.59 -8.00
CA ASN A 70 -35.68 1.09 -7.36
C ASN A 70 -36.95 1.57 -8.09
N LEU A 71 -37.03 2.86 -8.41
CA LEU A 71 -38.17 3.40 -9.17
C LEU A 71 -38.31 2.70 -10.53
N PHE A 72 -37.19 2.47 -11.22
CA PHE A 72 -37.16 1.72 -12.47
C PHE A 72 -37.63 0.26 -12.29
N TRP A 73 -37.14 -0.41 -11.24
CA TRP A 73 -37.54 -1.78 -10.90
C TRP A 73 -39.05 -1.88 -10.61
N LEU A 74 -39.60 -0.94 -9.83
CA LEU A 74 -41.03 -0.91 -9.50
C LEU A 74 -41.89 -0.63 -10.73
N ALA A 75 -41.47 0.30 -11.60
CA ALA A 75 -42.14 0.59 -12.86
C ALA A 75 -42.14 -0.61 -13.80
N ALA A 76 -40.99 -1.30 -13.92
CA ALA A 76 -40.86 -2.51 -14.73
C ALA A 76 -41.80 -3.63 -14.23
N ILE A 77 -41.87 -3.85 -12.92
CA ILE A 77 -42.78 -4.84 -12.33
C ILE A 77 -44.25 -4.49 -12.57
N ARG A 78 -44.62 -3.23 -12.34
CA ARG A 78 -45.99 -2.74 -12.57
C ARG A 78 -46.44 -2.92 -14.01
N TRP A 79 -45.51 -2.81 -14.96
CA TRP A 79 -45.81 -2.97 -16.38
C TRP A 79 -45.77 -4.43 -16.85
N LEU A 80 -44.80 -5.22 -16.38
CA LEU A 80 -44.49 -6.55 -16.93
C LEU A 80 -45.37 -7.66 -16.31
N LEU A 81 -45.68 -7.59 -15.01
CA LEU A 81 -46.48 -8.64 -14.35
C LEU A 81 -47.92 -8.74 -14.86
N PRO A 82 -48.66 -7.63 -15.11
CA PRO A 82 -50.01 -7.72 -15.69
C PRO A 82 -50.04 -8.27 -17.12
N GLN A 83 -48.91 -8.23 -17.85
CA GLN A 83 -48.80 -8.83 -19.19
C GLN A 83 -48.65 -10.36 -19.13
N LEU A 84 -48.09 -10.88 -18.03
CA LEU A 84 -47.87 -12.32 -17.84
C LEU A 84 -48.97 -12.99 -17.01
N ILE A 85 -49.60 -12.25 -16.10
CA ILE A 85 -50.63 -12.75 -15.18
C ILE A 85 -51.89 -11.91 -15.37
N THR A 86 -52.88 -12.48 -16.06
CA THR A 86 -54.15 -11.81 -16.39
C THR A 86 -55.21 -11.91 -15.27
N ASP A 87 -54.90 -12.56 -14.14
CA ASP A 87 -55.85 -12.76 -13.05
C ASP A 87 -56.22 -11.41 -12.37
N PRO A 88 -57.51 -10.99 -12.39
CA PRO A 88 -57.94 -9.73 -11.81
C PRO A 88 -57.65 -9.61 -10.30
N ALA A 89 -57.77 -10.70 -9.54
CA ALA A 89 -57.51 -10.70 -8.10
C ALA A 89 -56.02 -10.43 -7.82
N TYR A 90 -55.14 -11.00 -8.64
CA TYR A 90 -53.71 -10.76 -8.55
C TYR A 90 -53.35 -9.32 -8.92
N ILE A 91 -53.98 -8.73 -9.94
CA ILE A 91 -53.71 -7.33 -10.34
C ILE A 91 -54.06 -6.36 -9.20
N VAL A 92 -55.18 -6.57 -8.51
CA VAL A 92 -55.56 -5.76 -7.33
C VAL A 92 -54.53 -5.94 -6.22
N PHE A 93 -54.12 -7.18 -5.93
CA PHE A 93 -53.07 -7.48 -4.94
C PHE A 93 -51.74 -6.81 -5.29
N LEU A 94 -51.34 -6.82 -6.57
CA LEU A 94 -50.12 -6.18 -7.04
C LEU A 94 -50.16 -4.68 -6.75
N MET A 95 -51.26 -4.00 -7.05
CA MET A 95 -51.42 -2.55 -6.81
C MET A 95 -51.37 -2.20 -5.32
N GLN A 96 -51.98 -3.02 -4.45
CA GLN A 96 -51.96 -2.81 -3.00
C GLN A 96 -50.57 -3.08 -2.40
N SER A 97 -49.82 -4.04 -2.95
CA SER A 97 -48.50 -4.44 -2.43
C SER A 97 -47.33 -3.59 -2.92
N LEU A 98 -47.54 -2.62 -3.83
CA LEU A 98 -46.46 -1.80 -4.41
C LEU A 98 -45.61 -1.08 -3.35
N ALA A 99 -46.23 -0.52 -2.31
CA ALA A 99 -45.51 0.21 -1.27
C ALA A 99 -44.58 -0.71 -0.47
N ILE A 100 -45.06 -1.90 -0.11
CA ILE A 100 -44.26 -2.91 0.61
C ILE A 100 -43.12 -3.41 -0.27
N ARG A 101 -43.39 -3.69 -1.55
CA ARG A 101 -42.38 -4.11 -2.54
C ARG A 101 -41.31 -3.03 -2.74
N PHE A 102 -41.69 -1.76 -2.76
CA PHE A 102 -40.74 -0.64 -2.84
C PHE A 102 -39.81 -0.60 -1.63
N CYS A 103 -40.34 -0.72 -0.40
CA CYS A 103 -39.53 -0.70 0.82
C CYS A 103 -38.53 -1.87 0.87
N ILE A 104 -38.98 -3.09 0.53
CA ILE A 104 -38.12 -4.27 0.58
C ILE A 104 -37.03 -4.21 -0.52
N SER A 105 -37.40 -3.87 -1.75
CA SER A 105 -36.42 -3.73 -2.84
C SER A 105 -35.42 -2.62 -2.57
N PHE A 106 -35.86 -1.47 -2.02
CA PHE A 106 -34.96 -0.39 -1.60
C PHE A 106 -33.94 -0.88 -0.58
N LEU A 107 -34.39 -1.63 0.43
CA LEU A 107 -33.54 -2.16 1.48
C LEU A 107 -32.50 -3.14 0.92
N ILE A 108 -32.93 -4.08 0.05
CA ILE A 108 -32.03 -5.06 -0.56
C ILE A 108 -30.98 -4.36 -1.43
N ILE A 109 -31.42 -3.43 -2.27
CA ILE A 109 -30.55 -2.64 -3.14
C ILE A 109 -29.55 -1.80 -2.31
N GLY A 110 -30.02 -1.13 -1.26
CA GLY A 110 -29.19 -0.33 -0.36
C GLY A 110 -28.17 -1.15 0.40
N CYS A 111 -28.57 -2.30 0.97
CA CYS A 111 -27.67 -3.25 1.61
C CYS A 111 -26.60 -3.76 0.65
N MET A 112 -26.97 -4.07 -0.59
CA MET A 112 -26.03 -4.50 -1.63
C MET A 112 -25.03 -3.39 -2.00
N ALA A 113 -25.50 -2.15 -2.15
CA ALA A 113 -24.64 -0.99 -2.37
C ALA A 113 -23.63 -0.81 -1.22
N MET A 114 -24.11 -0.88 0.02
CA MET A 114 -23.28 -0.74 1.22
C MET A 114 -22.23 -1.84 1.34
N LEU A 115 -22.61 -3.12 1.14
CA LEU A 115 -21.67 -4.24 1.16
C LEU A 115 -20.60 -4.12 0.07
N SER A 116 -21.00 -3.69 -1.14
CA SER A 116 -20.06 -3.46 -2.23
C SER A 116 -19.08 -2.33 -1.90
N ALA A 117 -19.56 -1.23 -1.32
CA ALA A 117 -18.73 -0.12 -0.87
C ALA A 117 -17.74 -0.54 0.22
N LEU A 118 -18.18 -1.28 1.25
CA LEU A 118 -17.31 -1.77 2.32
C LEU A 118 -16.21 -2.69 1.80
N ARG A 119 -16.53 -3.63 0.90
CA ARG A 119 -15.53 -4.50 0.27
C ARG A 119 -14.51 -3.72 -0.54
N TYR A 120 -14.96 -2.68 -1.23
CA TYR A 120 -14.07 -1.81 -1.98
C TYR A 120 -13.12 -1.04 -1.05
N MET A 121 -13.64 -0.43 0.01
CA MET A 121 -12.83 0.27 1.01
C MET A 121 -11.79 -0.65 1.66
N GLN A 122 -12.15 -1.89 1.98
CA GLN A 122 -11.21 -2.89 2.49
C GLN A 122 -10.10 -3.22 1.48
N LYS A 123 -10.44 -3.34 0.20
CA LYS A 123 -9.47 -3.62 -0.85
C LYS A 123 -8.49 -2.45 -1.03
N ASP A 124 -9.01 -1.23 -1.01
CA ASP A 124 -8.22 -0.01 -1.13
C ASP A 124 -7.29 0.18 0.07
N GLN A 125 -7.80 -0.03 1.29
CA GLN A 125 -7.00 0.01 2.52
C GLN A 125 -5.83 -0.98 2.48
N LYS A 126 -6.08 -2.22 2.05
CA LYS A 126 -5.02 -3.23 1.91
C LYS A 126 -3.98 -2.82 0.86
N ALA A 127 -4.40 -2.23 -0.24
CA ALA A 127 -3.49 -1.74 -1.28
C ALA A 127 -2.64 -0.57 -0.78
N TYR A 128 -3.24 0.33 0.00
CA TYR A 128 -2.54 1.44 0.65
C TYR A 128 -1.50 0.95 1.66
N GLU A 129 -1.88 0.03 2.55
CA GLU A 129 -0.99 -0.58 3.53
C GLU A 129 0.19 -1.31 2.86
N ALA A 130 -0.07 -2.07 1.79
CA ALA A 130 0.98 -2.74 1.03
C ALA A 130 1.98 -1.75 0.39
N ARG A 131 1.48 -0.65 -0.18
CA ARG A 131 2.34 0.43 -0.73
C ARG A 131 3.17 1.10 0.35
N LYS A 132 2.57 1.38 1.50
CA LYS A 132 3.25 1.97 2.65
C LYS A 132 4.38 1.07 3.15
N LEU A 133 4.10 -0.23 3.34
CA LEU A 133 5.10 -1.21 3.76
C LEU A 133 6.23 -1.35 2.75
N ALA A 134 5.92 -1.36 1.45
CA ALA A 134 6.94 -1.40 0.40
C ALA A 134 7.85 -0.16 0.44
N ALA A 135 7.29 1.03 0.66
CA ALA A 135 8.08 2.25 0.81
C ALA A 135 8.96 2.25 2.07
N GLU A 136 8.43 1.78 3.20
CA GLU A 136 9.19 1.64 4.45
C GLU A 136 10.36 0.64 4.31
N ASN A 137 10.13 -0.49 3.64
CA ASN A 137 11.18 -1.46 3.36
C ASN A 137 12.26 -0.88 2.45
N LEU A 138 11.87 -0.18 1.38
CA LEU A 138 12.83 0.45 0.48
C LEU A 138 13.66 1.54 1.18
N ALA A 139 13.05 2.31 2.09
CA ALA A 139 13.76 3.29 2.90
C ALA A 139 14.77 2.62 3.85
N ARG A 140 14.38 1.53 4.52
CA ARG A 140 15.28 0.74 5.38
C ARG A 140 16.43 0.13 4.59
N ASP A 141 16.16 -0.44 3.43
CA ASP A 141 17.20 -1.04 2.58
C ASP A 141 18.20 0.02 2.09
N ALA A 142 17.71 1.22 1.77
CA ALA A 142 18.57 2.36 1.41
C ALA A 142 19.42 2.84 2.59
N GLU A 143 18.86 2.89 3.81
CA GLU A 143 19.59 3.23 5.03
C GLU A 143 20.66 2.19 5.37
N LEU A 144 20.33 0.90 5.27
CA LEU A 144 21.28 -0.20 5.44
C LEU A 144 22.39 -0.17 4.38
N TYR A 145 22.04 0.13 3.13
CA TYR A 145 23.02 0.28 2.06
C TYR A 145 23.97 1.45 2.34
N LYS A 146 23.43 2.61 2.76
CA LYS A 146 24.24 3.77 3.16
C LYS A 146 25.20 3.41 4.29
N LEU A 147 24.72 2.74 5.34
CA LEU A 147 25.55 2.32 6.48
C LEU A 147 26.65 1.34 6.04
N ARG A 148 26.34 0.39 5.16
CA ARG A 148 27.33 -0.54 4.60
C ARG A 148 28.40 0.17 3.78
N GLN A 149 28.03 1.19 3.00
CA GLN A 149 28.98 1.97 2.21
C GLN A 149 29.91 2.83 3.08
N GLN A 150 29.39 3.43 4.17
CA GLN A 150 30.20 4.18 5.12
C GLN A 150 31.33 3.33 5.74
N LEU A 151 31.13 2.03 5.92
CA LEU A 151 32.16 1.15 6.48
C LEU A 151 33.34 0.84 5.52
N GLN A 152 33.22 1.19 4.24
CA GLN A 152 34.25 0.92 3.22
C GLN A 152 34.83 -0.51 3.30
N PRO A 153 34.03 -1.56 3.05
CA PRO A 153 34.40 -2.95 3.36
C PRO A 153 35.74 -3.39 2.76
N HIS A 154 36.02 -2.95 1.53
CA HIS A 154 37.27 -3.27 0.83
C HIS A 154 38.51 -2.72 1.56
N PHE A 155 38.45 -1.46 2.01
CA PHE A 155 39.51 -0.85 2.81
C PHE A 155 39.73 -1.63 4.11
N LEU A 156 38.65 -2.01 4.77
CA LEU A 156 38.67 -2.78 6.02
C LEU A 156 39.33 -4.16 5.83
N PHE A 157 38.95 -4.92 4.81
CA PHE A 157 39.57 -6.22 4.48
C PHE A 157 41.06 -6.07 4.16
N ASN A 158 41.43 -5.08 3.35
CA ASN A 158 42.83 -4.85 2.97
C ASN A 158 43.69 -4.42 4.16
N SER A 159 43.13 -3.61 5.06
CA SER A 159 43.79 -3.21 6.30
C SER A 159 44.03 -4.42 7.21
N LEU A 160 43.02 -5.27 7.39
CA LEU A 160 43.15 -6.51 8.18
C LEU A 160 44.19 -7.48 7.59
N ASN A 161 44.23 -7.63 6.27
CA ASN A 161 45.24 -8.46 5.59
C ASN A 161 46.67 -7.92 5.82
N SER A 162 46.83 -6.60 5.74
CA SER A 162 48.12 -5.94 5.99
C SER A 162 48.57 -6.12 7.44
N ILE A 163 47.64 -5.99 8.40
CA ILE A 163 47.89 -6.29 9.82
C ILE A 163 48.33 -7.75 9.98
N SER A 164 47.62 -8.70 9.37
CA SER A 164 47.94 -10.12 9.44
C SER A 164 49.37 -10.42 8.95
N ALA A 165 49.78 -9.81 7.84
CA ALA A 165 51.14 -9.94 7.32
C ALA A 165 52.21 -9.34 8.26
N LEU A 166 51.91 -8.23 8.93
CA LEU A 166 52.85 -7.56 9.84
C LEU A 166 53.04 -8.29 11.17
N ILE A 167 52.04 -9.03 11.66
CA ILE A 167 52.09 -9.69 12.99
C ILE A 167 53.34 -10.57 13.14
N GLY A 168 53.73 -11.29 12.09
CA GLY A 168 54.86 -12.23 12.14
C GLY A 168 56.24 -11.57 12.09
N PHE A 169 56.38 -10.44 11.40
CA PHE A 169 57.70 -9.84 11.11
C PHE A 169 57.92 -8.50 11.82
N LYS A 170 56.85 -7.75 12.08
CA LYS A 170 56.87 -6.38 12.62
C LYS A 170 55.68 -6.13 13.55
N PRO A 171 55.64 -6.78 14.73
CA PRO A 171 54.49 -6.72 15.63
C PRO A 171 54.19 -5.31 16.18
N SER A 172 55.20 -4.45 16.30
CA SER A 172 55.02 -3.04 16.71
C SER A 172 54.27 -2.23 15.64
N GLU A 173 54.62 -2.38 14.36
CA GLU A 173 53.91 -1.75 13.24
C GLU A 173 52.48 -2.28 13.13
N ALA A 174 52.27 -3.59 13.30
CA ALA A 174 50.93 -4.19 13.34
C ALA A 174 50.05 -3.57 14.44
N ARG A 175 50.59 -3.41 15.66
CA ARG A 175 49.86 -2.79 16.79
C ARG A 175 49.51 -1.34 16.50
N LYS A 176 50.43 -0.57 15.90
CA LYS A 176 50.16 0.81 15.48
C LYS A 176 49.03 0.88 14.45
N MET A 177 49.06 0.01 13.44
CA MET A 177 48.03 -0.06 12.40
C MET A 177 46.66 -0.43 12.96
N ILE A 178 46.58 -1.31 13.96
CA ILE A 178 45.33 -1.62 14.68
C ILE A 178 44.75 -0.38 15.36
N HIS A 179 45.59 0.43 16.03
CA HIS A 179 45.13 1.67 16.67
C HIS A 179 44.64 2.68 15.62
N GLN A 180 45.40 2.88 14.54
CA GLN A 180 45.01 3.79 13.46
C GLN A 180 43.69 3.36 12.80
N LEU A 181 43.50 2.06 12.55
CA LEU A 181 42.26 1.53 12.00
C LEU A 181 41.08 1.71 12.96
N SER A 182 41.29 1.55 14.27
CA SER A 182 40.28 1.78 15.30
C SER A 182 39.86 3.25 15.39
N ASP A 183 40.83 4.17 15.34
CA ASP A 183 40.59 5.61 15.38
C ASP A 183 39.90 6.09 14.09
N PHE A 184 40.31 5.55 12.94
CA PHE A 184 39.65 5.78 11.65
C PHE A 184 38.18 5.33 11.72
N LEU A 185 37.89 4.07 12.03
CA LEU A 185 36.51 3.57 12.10
C LEU A 185 35.63 4.35 13.09
N ARG A 186 36.22 4.80 14.21
CA ARG A 186 35.51 5.64 15.19
C ARG A 186 35.15 7.02 14.62
N GLY A 187 36.02 7.60 13.78
CA GLY A 187 35.75 8.85 13.08
C GLY A 187 34.61 8.69 12.07
N THR A 188 34.70 7.67 11.20
CA THR A 188 33.73 7.40 10.14
C THR A 188 32.32 7.14 10.68
N LEU A 189 32.20 6.49 11.86
CA LEU A 189 30.91 6.21 12.51
C LEU A 189 30.35 7.39 13.33
N LYS A 190 31.16 8.40 13.66
CA LYS A 190 30.70 9.57 14.44
C LYS A 190 30.10 10.67 13.56
N GLU A 191 30.37 10.66 12.27
CA GLU A 191 30.01 11.72 11.34
C GLU A 191 28.57 11.59 10.82
N GLU A 192 27.61 11.82 11.72
CA GLU A 192 26.21 12.10 11.34
C GLU A 192 25.94 13.60 11.20
N GLN A 193 26.96 14.45 11.39
CA GLN A 193 26.83 15.90 11.35
C GLN A 193 26.76 16.42 9.91
N GLN A 194 25.90 17.41 9.65
CA GLN A 194 25.79 18.03 8.31
C GLN A 194 27.05 18.79 7.88
N TRP A 195 27.86 19.24 8.85
CA TRP A 195 29.05 20.07 8.63
C TRP A 195 30.14 19.70 9.64
N VAL A 196 31.37 19.57 9.17
CA VAL A 196 32.57 19.33 9.97
C VAL A 196 33.62 20.41 9.69
N ILE A 197 34.49 20.64 10.68
CA ILE A 197 35.62 21.56 10.56
C ILE A 197 36.66 20.92 9.61
N LEU A 198 37.19 21.67 8.66
CA LEU A 198 38.18 21.20 7.68
C LEU A 198 39.36 20.50 8.36
N LEU A 199 39.86 21.04 9.48
CA LEU A 199 40.94 20.42 10.24
C LEU A 199 40.62 18.98 10.69
N HIS A 200 39.38 18.69 11.11
CA HIS A 200 38.99 17.33 11.51
C HIS A 200 38.94 16.38 10.31
N GLU A 201 38.40 16.84 9.18
CA GLU A 201 38.39 16.06 7.93
C GLU A 201 39.83 15.75 7.48
N LEU A 202 40.75 16.73 7.53
CA LEU A 202 42.16 16.53 7.17
C LEU A 202 42.87 15.56 8.12
N GLN A 203 42.58 15.61 9.42
CA GLN A 203 43.09 14.63 10.40
C GLN A 203 42.58 13.22 10.11
N HIS A 204 41.30 13.09 9.76
CA HIS A 204 40.70 11.82 9.37
C HIS A 204 41.32 11.27 8.07
N LEU A 205 41.50 12.15 7.07
CA LEU A 205 42.15 11.83 5.80
C LEU A 205 43.61 11.38 6.01
N GLN A 206 44.34 11.99 6.94
CA GLN A 206 45.70 11.59 7.27
C GLN A 206 45.75 10.18 7.89
N LEU A 207 44.80 9.83 8.77
CA LEU A 207 44.68 8.46 9.30
C LEU A 207 44.46 7.44 8.19
N TYR A 208 43.56 7.74 7.24
CA TYR A 208 43.32 6.91 6.06
C TYR A 208 44.60 6.69 5.24
N LEU A 209 45.28 7.78 4.87
CA LEU A 209 46.50 7.74 4.05
C LEU A 209 47.64 7.00 4.75
N ASP A 210 47.76 7.13 6.08
CA ASP A 210 48.76 6.40 6.86
C ASP A 210 48.53 4.88 6.82
N ILE A 211 47.26 4.45 6.91
CA ILE A 211 46.89 3.03 6.80
C ILE A 211 47.16 2.50 5.38
N GLU A 212 46.75 3.26 4.35
CA GLU A 212 47.02 2.90 2.95
C GLU A 212 48.51 2.85 2.63
N LYS A 213 49.33 3.72 3.25
CA LYS A 213 50.78 3.72 3.06
C LYS A 213 51.45 2.46 3.59
N VAL A 214 50.93 1.87 4.66
CA VAL A 214 51.39 0.56 5.14
C VAL A 214 51.10 -0.52 4.10
N ARG A 215 49.92 -0.48 3.48
CA ARG A 215 49.52 -1.43 2.43
C ARG A 215 50.36 -1.29 1.15
N PHE A 216 50.56 -0.07 0.68
CA PHE A 216 51.22 0.20 -0.60
C PHE A 216 52.74 0.35 -0.49
N GLY A 217 53.27 0.50 0.73
CA GLY A 217 54.70 0.66 0.98
C GLY A 217 55.29 1.81 0.16
N HIS A 218 56.33 1.52 -0.61
CA HIS A 218 57.03 2.50 -1.43
C HIS A 218 56.24 3.01 -2.65
N ARG A 219 55.11 2.36 -3.01
CA ARG A 219 54.29 2.73 -4.17
C ARG A 219 53.38 3.92 -3.90
N LEU A 220 53.19 4.31 -2.64
CA LEU A 220 52.36 5.43 -2.23
C LEU A 220 53.21 6.47 -1.49
N SER A 221 53.26 7.68 -2.04
CA SER A 221 53.88 8.85 -1.41
C SER A 221 52.84 9.95 -1.30
N THR A 222 52.62 10.44 -0.08
CA THR A 222 51.56 11.39 0.25
C THR A 222 52.16 12.66 0.83
N VAL A 223 51.69 13.82 0.35
CA VAL A 223 52.07 15.15 0.85
C VAL A 223 50.80 15.99 0.97
N LEU A 224 50.38 16.28 2.19
CA LEU A 224 49.20 17.08 2.48
C LEU A 224 49.63 18.53 2.78
N ARG A 225 49.15 19.49 1.97
CA ARG A 225 49.41 20.93 2.14
C ARG A 225 48.09 21.68 2.20
N HIS A 226 47.92 22.47 3.25
CA HIS A 226 46.74 23.32 3.45
C HIS A 226 47.18 24.66 4.05
N ASN A 227 46.26 25.62 4.08
CA ASN A 227 46.47 26.90 4.72
C ASN A 227 45.75 26.90 6.07
N ASP A 228 46.48 27.14 7.16
CA ASP A 228 45.97 27.16 8.53
C ASP A 228 44.78 28.13 8.71
N ALA A 229 44.70 29.19 7.89
CA ALA A 229 43.57 30.11 7.90
C ALA A 229 42.23 29.44 7.49
N ALA A 230 42.28 28.30 6.80
CA ALA A 230 41.12 27.54 6.36
C ALA A 230 40.69 26.46 7.37
N ASP A 231 41.47 26.20 8.42
CA ASP A 231 41.24 25.08 9.34
C ASP A 231 39.85 25.08 9.95
N GLN A 232 39.32 26.25 10.27
CA GLN A 232 38.01 26.45 10.91
C GLN A 232 36.84 26.51 9.92
N MET A 233 37.09 26.34 8.62
CA MET A 233 36.02 26.33 7.62
C MET A 233 35.15 25.08 7.79
N LEU A 234 33.84 25.26 7.65
CA LEU A 234 32.88 24.17 7.67
C LEU A 234 32.71 23.59 6.27
N ILE A 235 32.89 22.28 6.15
CA ILE A 235 32.69 21.52 4.92
C ILE A 235 31.75 20.33 5.19
N PRO A 236 31.07 19.79 4.16
CA PRO A 236 30.40 18.50 4.29
C PRO A 236 31.43 17.41 4.69
N PRO A 237 31.08 16.47 5.58
CA PRO A 237 31.97 15.37 5.96
C PRO A 237 32.24 14.46 4.77
N MET A 238 33.40 13.79 4.80
CA MET A 238 33.84 12.83 3.78
C MET A 238 33.90 13.44 2.36
N LEU A 239 34.04 14.76 2.25
CA LEU A 239 34.14 15.44 0.96
C LEU A 239 35.51 15.17 0.30
N LEU A 240 36.57 15.09 1.11
CA LEU A 240 37.95 14.98 0.60
C LEU A 240 38.37 13.54 0.38
N GLN A 241 37.77 12.59 1.11
CA GLN A 241 38.14 11.18 1.03
C GLN A 241 37.99 10.58 -0.38
N PRO A 242 36.90 10.83 -1.15
CA PRO A 242 36.76 10.32 -2.52
C PRO A 242 37.80 10.86 -3.51
N LEU A 243 38.55 11.91 -3.15
CA LEU A 243 39.62 12.46 -4.01
C LEU A 243 40.93 11.68 -3.88
N VAL A 244 41.10 10.93 -2.78
CA VAL A 244 42.31 10.16 -2.50
C VAL A 244 42.12 8.65 -2.62
N GLU A 245 40.87 8.17 -2.61
CA GLU A 245 40.50 6.79 -2.98
C GLU A 245 40.76 6.50 -4.47
#